data_AF-A0A2U3LU54-F1
#
_entry.id   AF-A0A2U3LU54-F1
#
_cell.length_a   1.000
_cell.length_b   1.000
_cell.length_c   1.000
_cell.angle_alpha   90.00
_cell.angle_beta   90.00
_cell.angle_gamma   90.00
#
_symmetry.space_group_name_H-M   'P 1'
#
loop_
_entity.id
_entity.type
_entity.pdbx_description
1 polymer ?
#
loop_
_entity_poly.entity_id
_entity_poly.type
_entity_poly.pdbx_seq_one_letter_code
_entity_poly.pdbx_strand_id
1 'polypeptide(L)'
;MDRVKGKIMSKDAFLNNVPYAKEPYEGILVSADTKNNQYNIAVQLSENKVLVVDQVSDSEIKDSLLEWIPRVNDIQIQYGVDNDPENYA
;
A
#
# COMPACT_ATOMS: atom_id res chain seq x y z
N MET A 1 19.11 9.06 0.95
CA MET A 1 17.78 8.75 1.50
C MET A 1 17.56 7.26 1.31
N ASP A 2 17.41 6.51 2.41
CA ASP A 2 17.05 5.10 2.33
C ASP A 2 15.62 4.98 1.81
N ARG A 3 15.43 4.13 0.78
CA ARG A 3 14.09 3.83 0.26
C ARG A 3 13.26 3.17 1.35
N VAL A 4 11.96 3.48 1.42
CA VAL A 4 11.02 2.76 2.29
C VAL A 4 11.16 1.26 2.02
N LYS A 5 11.49 0.49 3.06
CA LYS A 5 11.74 -0.95 2.94
C LYS A 5 10.41 -1.69 3.03
N GLY A 6 10.20 -2.63 2.11
CA GLY A 6 8.97 -3.41 2.04
C GLY A 6 9.08 -4.52 1.00
N LYS A 7 7.99 -5.28 0.84
CA LYS A 7 7.93 -6.37 -0.13
C LYS A 7 7.13 -5.93 -1.37
N ILE A 8 7.81 -5.86 -2.51
CA ILE A 8 7.14 -5.60 -3.80
C ILE A 8 6.52 -6.91 -4.29
N MET A 9 5.25 -6.85 -4.70
CA MET A 9 4.56 -7.95 -5.36
C MET A 9 3.51 -7.44 -6.35
N SER A 10 2.96 -8.35 -7.14
CA SER A 10 1.86 -8.01 -8.05
C SER A 10 0.58 -7.71 -7.27
N LYS A 11 -0.23 -6.77 -7.77
CA LYS A 11 -1.55 -6.44 -7.20
C LYS A 11 -2.43 -7.68 -7.11
N ASP A 12 -2.46 -8.51 -8.16
CA ASP A 12 -3.13 -9.81 -8.15
C ASP A 12 -2.67 -10.75 -7.04
N ALA A 13 -1.38 -10.81 -6.76
CA ALA A 13 -0.85 -11.70 -5.70
C ALA A 13 -1.24 -11.20 -4.30
N PHE A 14 -1.31 -9.88 -4.13
CA PHE A 14 -1.77 -9.24 -2.90
C PHE A 14 -3.28 -9.45 -2.68
N LEU A 15 -4.08 -9.42 -3.76
CA LEU A 15 -5.53 -9.57 -3.71
C LEU A 15 -6.00 -11.04 -3.70
N ASN A 16 -5.30 -11.97 -4.35
CA ASN A 16 -5.74 -13.36 -4.55
C ASN A 16 -5.93 -14.19 -3.26
N ASN A 17 -5.36 -13.75 -2.14
CA ASN A 17 -5.42 -14.51 -0.88
C ASN A 17 -6.35 -13.88 0.17
N VAL A 18 -7.08 -12.81 -0.17
CA VAL A 18 -7.88 -12.09 0.81
C VAL A 18 -9.36 -12.07 0.45
N PRO A 19 -10.27 -12.38 1.39
CA PRO A 19 -11.70 -12.26 1.16
C PRO A 19 -12.16 -10.80 1.11
N TYR A 20 -11.28 -9.86 1.48
CA TYR A 20 -11.58 -8.45 1.55
C TYR A 20 -10.36 -7.61 1.20
N ALA A 21 -10.52 -6.77 0.18
CA ALA A 21 -9.58 -5.72 -0.15
C ALA A 21 -10.33 -4.38 -0.20
N LYS A 22 -9.77 -3.37 0.45
CA LYS A 22 -10.29 -2.00 0.44
C LYS A 22 -9.20 -1.05 -0.01
N GLU A 23 -9.62 -0.03 -0.75
CA GLU A 23 -8.80 1.14 -1.09
C GLU A 23 -9.33 2.32 -0.25
N PRO A 24 -8.89 2.48 1.01
CA PRO A 24 -9.38 3.55 1.89
C PRO A 24 -8.92 4.94 1.46
N TYR A 25 -7.83 5.00 0.68
CA TYR A 25 -7.22 6.21 0.15
C TYR A 25 -6.58 5.88 -1.19
N GLU A 26 -6.53 6.84 -2.11
CA GLU A 26 -5.94 6.67 -3.43
C GLU A 26 -4.48 6.22 -3.30
N GLY A 27 -4.15 5.09 -3.92
CA GLY A 27 -2.82 4.51 -3.85
C GLY A 27 -2.50 3.70 -2.58
N ILE A 28 -3.43 3.52 -1.64
CA ILE A 28 -3.29 2.55 -0.53
C ILE A 28 -4.25 1.39 -0.68
N LEU A 29 -3.70 0.19 -0.63
CA LEU A 29 -4.45 -1.06 -0.65
C LEU A 29 -4.32 -1.75 0.70
N VAL A 30 -5.46 -2.16 1.26
CA VAL A 30 -5.52 -2.96 2.48
C VAL A 30 -6.08 -4.33 2.15
N SER A 31 -5.38 -5.38 2.55
CA SER A 31 -5.81 -6.77 2.37
C SER A 31 -5.95 -7.46 3.72
N ALA A 32 -7.08 -8.14 3.96
CA ALA A 32 -7.29 -8.92 5.18
C ALA A 32 -6.64 -10.32 5.08
N ASP A 33 -5.56 -10.57 5.81
CA ASP A 33 -4.98 -11.90 5.99
C ASP A 33 -5.73 -12.65 7.08
N THR A 34 -6.77 -13.38 6.67
CA THR A 34 -7.58 -14.20 7.57
C THR A 34 -6.86 -15.40 8.15
N LYS A 35 -5.70 -15.80 7.61
CA LYS A 35 -4.89 -16.90 8.18
C LYS A 35 -4.20 -16.48 9.46
N ASN A 36 -3.74 -15.22 9.50
CA ASN A 36 -3.00 -14.66 10.64
C ASN A 36 -3.82 -13.64 11.45
N ASN A 37 -5.09 -13.39 11.07
CA ASN A 37 -5.97 -12.39 11.68
C ASN A 37 -5.34 -10.98 11.71
N GLN A 38 -4.69 -10.61 10.61
CA GLN A 38 -3.96 -9.37 10.42
C GLN A 38 -4.34 -8.72 9.10
N TYR A 39 -4.00 -7.44 8.95
CA TYR A 39 -4.18 -6.68 7.72
C TYR A 39 -2.82 -6.27 7.19
N ASN A 40 -2.64 -6.45 5.89
CA ASN A 40 -1.48 -5.92 5.19
C ASN A 40 -1.84 -4.57 4.59
N ILE A 41 -0.95 -3.59 4.75
CA ILE A 41 -1.03 -2.28 4.14
C ILE A 41 0.00 -2.24 3.01
N ALA A 42 -0.47 -1.91 1.82
CA ALA A 42 0.37 -1.77 0.65
C ALA A 42 0.15 -0.43 -0.04
N VAL A 43 1.23 0.12 -0.58
CA VAL A 43 1.18 1.29 -1.45
C VAL A 43 1.19 0.80 -2.90
N GLN A 44 0.25 1.28 -3.70
CA GLN A 44 0.21 1.01 -5.13
C GLN A 44 1.37 1.74 -5.81
N LEU A 45 2.27 0.98 -6.42
CA LEU A 45 3.39 1.52 -7.19
C LEU A 45 3.05 1.62 -8.68
N SER A 46 2.18 0.76 -9.19
CA SER A 46 1.65 0.88 -10.55
C SER A 46 0.33 0.13 -10.62
N GLU A 47 -0.33 0.14 -11.79
CA GLU A 47 -1.56 -0.61 -12.02
C GLU A 47 -1.47 -2.07 -11.53
N ASN A 48 -0.31 -2.70 -11.73
CA ASN A 48 -0.09 -4.12 -11.43
C ASN A 48 0.91 -4.40 -10.31
N LYS A 49 1.50 -3.38 -9.67
CA LYS A 49 2.52 -3.56 -8.62
C LYS A 49 2.16 -2.81 -7.34
N VAL A 50 2.42 -3.47 -6.22
CA VAL A 50 2.20 -2.92 -4.89
C VAL A 50 3.43 -3.16 -4.02
N LEU A 51 3.70 -2.24 -3.10
CA LEU A 51 4.70 -2.36 -2.06
C LEU A 51 3.99 -2.59 -0.73
N VAL A 52 4.12 -3.79 -0.17
CA VAL A 52 3.67 -4.05 1.21
C VAL A 52 4.63 -3.34 2.15
N VAL A 53 4.10 -2.35 2.88
CA VAL A 53 4.87 -1.49 3.79
C VAL A 53 4.70 -1.90 5.24
N ASP A 54 3.56 -2.51 5.58
CA ASP A 54 3.26 -2.85 6.97
C ASP A 54 2.23 -4.00 7.08
N GLN A 55 2.22 -4.65 8.25
CA GLN A 55 1.29 -5.71 8.61
C GLN A 55 0.88 -5.54 10.07
N VAL A 56 -0.41 -5.26 10.29
CA VAL A 56 -0.94 -4.84 11.59
C VAL A 56 -2.21 -5.60 11.97
N SER A 57 -2.55 -5.58 13.26
CA SER A 57 -3.80 -6.17 13.74
C SER A 57 -5.02 -5.30 13.40
N ASP A 58 -6.23 -5.87 13.50
CA ASP A 58 -7.50 -5.13 13.28
C ASP A 58 -7.62 -3.86 14.14
N SER A 59 -7.12 -3.90 15.37
CA SER A 59 -7.19 -2.77 16.30
C SER A 59 -6.24 -1.63 15.94
N GLU A 60 -5.17 -1.92 15.19
CA GLU A 60 -4.10 -0.97 14.86
C GLU A 60 -4.18 -0.45 13.41
N ILE A 61 -5.03 -1.07 12.57
CA ILE A 61 -5.14 -0.73 11.15
C ILE A 61 -5.44 0.75 10.90
N LYS A 62 -6.26 1.37 11.77
CA LYS A 62 -6.61 2.79 11.64
C LYS A 62 -5.43 3.71 11.89
N ASP A 63 -4.69 3.46 12.97
CA ASP A 63 -3.51 4.26 13.33
C ASP A 63 -2.41 4.10 12.28
N SER A 64 -2.15 2.86 11.82
CA SER A 64 -1.15 2.62 10.78
C SER A 64 -1.56 3.27 9.45
N LEU A 65 -2.84 3.25 9.06
CA LEU A 65 -3.31 3.99 7.89
C LEU A 65 -3.05 5.51 8.01
N LEU A 66 -3.32 6.11 9.16
CA LEU A 66 -3.04 7.54 9.38
C LEU A 66 -1.54 7.87 9.28
N GLU A 67 -0.66 6.93 9.59
CA GLU A 67 0.79 7.09 9.40
C GLU A 67 1.20 6.97 7.92
N TRP A 68 0.62 6.02 7.19
CA TRP A 68 1.06 5.70 5.82
C TRP A 68 0.43 6.59 4.74
N ILE A 69 -0.82 7.05 4.91
CA ILE A 69 -1.51 7.97 3.98
C ILE A 69 -0.62 9.15 3.56
N PRO A 70 -0.04 9.95 4.47
CA PRO A 70 0.77 11.09 4.08
C PRO A 70 2.09 10.72 3.38
N ARG A 71 2.54 9.46 3.47
CA ARG A 71 3.81 8.98 2.88
C ARG A 71 3.65 8.32 1.52
N VAL A 72 2.41 8.10 1.06
CA VAL A 72 2.12 7.43 -0.22
C VAL A 72 2.85 8.08 -1.39
N ASN A 73 2.72 9.41 -1.51
CA ASN A 73 3.31 10.15 -2.61
C ASN A 73 4.84 10.07 -2.60
N ASP A 74 5.47 10.25 -1.42
CA ASP A 74 6.91 10.08 -1.26
C ASP A 74 7.39 8.68 -1.66
N ILE A 75 6.64 7.63 -1.29
CA ILE A 75 6.95 6.25 -1.67
C ILE A 75 6.85 6.10 -3.19
N GLN A 76 5.78 6.57 -3.80
CA GLN A 76 5.60 6.50 -5.25
C GLN A 76 6.74 7.22 -5.99
N ILE A 77 7.14 8.41 -5.55
CA ILE A 77 8.29 9.14 -6.10
C ILE A 77 9.59 8.34 -5.96
N GLN A 78 9.87 7.77 -4.77
CA GLN A 78 11.09 6.98 -4.51
C GLN A 78 11.21 5.73 -5.41
N TYR A 79 10.07 5.16 -5.79
CA TYR A 79 9.98 3.99 -6.64
C TYR A 79 9.85 4.31 -8.13
N GLY A 80 9.91 5.59 -8.51
CA GLY A 80 9.83 6.04 -9.90
C GLY A 80 8.47 5.74 -10.51
N VAL A 81 7.42 5.80 -9.70
CA VAL A 81 6.05 5.80 -10.19
C VAL A 81 5.85 7.15 -10.87
N ASP A 82 5.58 7.13 -12.18
CA ASP A 82 5.12 8.28 -12.94
C ASP A 82 3.73 8.70 -12.43
N ASN A 83 3.69 9.26 -11.22
CA ASN A 83 2.65 10.22 -10.88
C ASN A 83 3.08 11.51 -11.54
N ASP A 84 2.87 11.61 -12.84
CA ASP A 84 3.17 12.80 -13.62
C ASP A 84 2.53 14.01 -12.91
N PRO A 85 3.30 14.83 -12.17
CA PRO A 85 2.75 15.97 -11.46
C PRO A 85 2.61 17.16 -12.42
N GLU A 86 2.97 17.00 -13.71
CA GLU A 86 2.95 18.05 -14.72
C GLU A 86 1.57 18.27 -15.35
N ASN A 87 0.53 17.54 -14.92
CA ASN A 87 -0.84 17.75 -15.40
C ASN A 87 -1.68 18.75 -14.57
N TYR A 88 -0.99 19.69 -13.91
CA TYR A 88 -1.57 20.94 -13.37
C TYR A 88 -0.87 22.18 -13.97
N ALA A 89 -0.58 22.16 -15.27
CA ALA A 89 -0.12 23.33 -16.03
C ALA A 89 -1.28 24.27 -16.43
#